data_AF-A0A832G258-F1
#
_entry.id   AF-A0A832G258-F1
#
_cell.length_a   1.000
_cell.length_b   1.000
_cell.length_c   1.000
_cell.angle_alpha   90.00
_cell.angle_beta   90.00
_cell.angle_gamma   90.00
#
_symmetry.space_group_name_H-M   'P 1'
#
loop_
_entity.id
_entity.type
_entity.pdbx_description
1 polymer ?
#
loop_
_entity_poly.entity_id
_entity_poly.type
_entity_poly.pdbx_seq_one_letter_code
_entity_poly.pdbx_strand_id
1 'polypeptide(L)'
;MAKDFVKDDFEPKQANTTVKKHVPRVILASGSPRRLELLKQVIPNFEVVSPDVVELEEPEIPPDRLAMANALNKAMAVATKIPRCFSNRG
;
A
#
# COMPACT_ATOMS: atom_id res chain seq x y z
N MET A 1 19.08 -47.68 44.71
CA MET A 1 18.04 -47.44 43.68
C MET A 1 18.19 -46.01 43.20
N ALA A 2 18.87 -45.81 42.09
CA ALA A 2 19.04 -44.52 41.43
C ALA A 2 18.22 -44.56 40.15
N LYS A 3 17.32 -43.59 39.96
CA LYS A 3 16.82 -43.22 38.64
C LYS A 3 16.79 -41.71 38.57
N ASP A 4 17.72 -41.24 37.77
CA ASP A 4 18.02 -39.86 37.49
C ASP A 4 16.81 -39.17 36.88
N PHE A 5 16.44 -38.04 37.47
CA PHE A 5 15.47 -37.12 36.91
C PHE A 5 16.12 -36.50 35.68
N VAL A 6 15.80 -37.08 34.51
CA VAL A 6 16.21 -36.57 33.21
C VAL A 6 15.72 -35.13 33.11
N LYS A 7 16.67 -34.19 33.10
CA LYS A 7 16.42 -32.83 32.66
C LYS A 7 16.13 -32.95 31.18
N ASP A 8 14.86 -32.84 30.82
CA ASP A 8 14.51 -32.56 29.43
C ASP A 8 15.11 -31.20 29.10
N ASP A 9 16.20 -31.23 28.37
CA ASP A 9 16.83 -30.08 27.74
C ASP A 9 15.84 -29.51 26.72
N PHE A 10 14.88 -28.71 27.19
CA PHE A 10 14.11 -27.83 26.32
C PHE A 10 15.03 -26.70 25.89
N GLU A 11 15.96 -27.01 24.99
CA GLU A 11 16.70 -26.04 24.21
C GLU A 11 15.66 -25.19 23.45
N PRO A 12 15.56 -23.87 23.70
CA PRO A 12 14.78 -23.01 22.83
C PRO A 12 15.55 -22.94 21.51
N LYS A 13 15.16 -23.78 20.55
CA LYS A 13 15.59 -23.66 19.15
C LYS A 13 15.04 -22.34 18.63
N GLN A 14 15.81 -21.28 18.82
CA GLN A 14 15.57 -20.00 18.18
C GLN A 14 15.70 -20.22 16.68
N ALA A 15 14.58 -20.54 16.05
CA ALA A 15 14.40 -20.41 14.62
C ALA A 15 14.49 -18.92 14.31
N ASN A 16 15.71 -18.49 13.99
CA ASN A 16 16.05 -17.26 13.31
C ASN A 16 15.45 -17.28 11.90
N THR A 17 14.12 -17.25 11.82
CA THR A 17 13.39 -16.95 10.60
C THR A 17 13.51 -15.45 10.37
N THR A 18 14.49 -15.06 9.56
CA THR A 18 14.62 -13.71 9.04
C THR A 18 13.38 -13.41 8.20
N VAL A 19 12.35 -12.82 8.82
CA VAL A 19 11.16 -12.36 8.10
C VAL A 19 11.63 -11.26 7.15
N LYS A 20 11.71 -11.56 5.84
CA LYS A 20 11.92 -10.54 4.80
C LYS A 20 10.75 -9.54 4.89
N LYS A 21 11.02 -8.37 5.46
CA LYS A 21 10.05 -7.28 5.57
C LYS A 21 9.67 -6.84 4.17
N HIS A 22 8.44 -7.13 3.73
CA HIS A 22 7.94 -6.69 2.43
C HIS A 22 7.61 -5.21 2.54
N VAL A 23 8.36 -4.37 1.85
CA VAL A 23 8.07 -2.94 1.76
C VAL A 23 7.03 -2.77 0.64
N PRO A 24 5.80 -2.31 0.96
CA PRO A 24 4.78 -2.12 -0.07
C PRO A 24 5.25 -1.04 -1.05
N ARG A 25 5.06 -1.30 -2.35
CA ARG A 25 5.32 -0.31 -3.40
C ARG A 25 4.24 0.77 -3.36
N VAL A 26 4.64 2.03 -3.38
CA VAL A 26 3.74 3.20 -3.38
C VAL A 26 3.67 3.78 -4.79
N ILE A 27 2.46 4.05 -5.27
CA ILE A 27 2.21 4.57 -6.61
C ILE A 27 1.34 5.82 -6.51
N LEU A 28 1.80 6.93 -7.10
CA LEU A 28 1.02 8.14 -7.28
C LEU A 28 0.22 8.05 -8.57
N ALA A 29 -1.08 7.82 -8.45
CA ALA A 29 -2.04 7.78 -9.56
C ALA A 29 -2.44 9.19 -10.04
N SER A 30 -1.48 10.10 -10.23
CA SER A 30 -1.76 11.48 -10.65
C SER A 30 -0.63 12.07 -11.49
N GLY A 31 -0.99 12.66 -12.63
CA GLY A 31 -0.07 13.46 -13.45
C GLY A 31 0.17 14.90 -12.96
N SER A 32 -0.35 15.30 -11.80
CA SER A 32 -0.21 16.68 -11.29
C SER A 32 1.20 16.94 -10.72
N PRO A 33 1.98 17.91 -11.26
CA PRO A 33 3.31 18.25 -10.73
C PRO A 33 3.29 18.64 -9.25
N ARG A 34 2.25 19.39 -8.84
CA ARG A 34 2.05 19.80 -7.45
C ARG A 34 1.87 18.61 -6.50
N ARG A 35 1.13 17.56 -6.89
CA ARG A 35 0.95 16.36 -6.05
C ARG A 35 2.23 15.54 -5.94
N LEU A 36 3.04 15.53 -7.00
CA LEU A 36 4.33 14.87 -7.01
C LEU A 36 5.32 15.56 -6.05
N GLU A 37 5.36 16.90 -6.04
CA GLU A 37 6.16 17.68 -5.10
C GLU A 37 5.74 17.42 -3.64
N LEU A 38 4.44 17.42 -3.36
CA LEU A 38 3.92 17.14 -2.02
C LEU A 38 4.22 15.71 -1.57
N LEU A 39 4.00 14.70 -2.43
CA LEU A 39 4.23 13.32 -2.03
C LEU A 39 5.72 13.03 -1.80
N LYS A 40 6.63 13.66 -2.56
CA LYS A 40 8.09 13.57 -2.35
C LYS A 40 8.53 14.01 -0.95
N GLN A 41 7.81 14.94 -0.32
CA GLN A 41 8.12 15.39 1.05
C GLN A 41 7.78 14.32 2.11
N VAL A 42 6.85 13.42 1.82
CA VAL A 42 6.35 12.40 2.77
C VAL A 42 6.94 11.02 2.48
N ILE A 43 7.01 10.65 1.21
CA ILE A 43 7.50 9.36 0.73
C ILE A 43 8.52 9.65 -0.37
N PRO A 44 9.83 9.43 -0.14
CA PRO A 44 10.86 9.73 -1.13
C PRO A 44 10.87 8.73 -2.30
N ASN A 45 10.41 7.49 -2.06
CA ASN A 45 10.45 6.40 -3.04
C ASN A 45 9.03 5.98 -3.42
N PHE A 46 8.54 6.47 -4.56
CA PHE A 46 7.26 6.07 -5.16
C PHE A 46 7.34 6.14 -6.69
N GLU A 47 6.46 5.39 -7.34
CA GLU A 47 6.30 5.41 -8.80
C GLU A 47 5.17 6.36 -9.19
N VAL A 48 5.27 7.02 -10.35
CA VAL A 48 4.21 7.92 -10.85
C VAL A 48 3.56 7.24 -12.05
N VAL A 49 2.25 7.06 -11.97
CA VAL A 49 1.43 6.56 -13.08
C VAL A 49 0.32 7.57 -13.29
N SER A 50 0.25 8.19 -14.46
CA SER A 50 -0.87 9.07 -14.79
C SER A 50 -1.98 8.22 -15.42
N PRO A 51 -3.08 7.95 -14.71
CA PRO A 51 -4.21 7.27 -15.31
C PRO A 51 -4.90 8.21 -16.31
N ASP A 52 -5.20 7.69 -17.49
CA ASP A 52 -6.08 8.35 -18.46
C ASP A 52 -7.53 8.11 -18.05
N VAL A 53 -8.00 8.89 -17.07
CA VAL A 53 -9.36 8.81 -16.52
C VAL A 53 -9.99 10.20 -16.63
N VAL A 54 -11.13 10.25 -17.31
CA VAL A 54 -11.95 11.45 -17.43
C VAL A 54 -12.49 11.83 -16.05
N GLU A 55 -12.35 13.10 -15.67
CA GLU A 55 -12.93 13.60 -14.44
C GLU A 55 -14.45 13.71 -14.59
N LEU A 56 -15.18 13.29 -13.55
CA LEU A 56 -16.59 13.58 -13.42
C LEU A 56 -16.73 15.10 -13.19
N GLU A 57 -17.63 15.73 -13.93
CA GLU A 57 -17.96 17.16 -13.85
C GLU A 57 -19.45 17.40 -13.56
N GLU A 58 -20.12 16.43 -12.93
CA GLU A 58 -21.56 16.50 -12.63
C GLU A 58 -21.86 17.61 -11.61
N PRO A 59 -22.55 18.70 -12.02
CA PRO A 59 -22.80 19.86 -11.15
C PRO A 59 -23.74 19.57 -9.99
N GLU A 60 -24.53 18.49 -10.11
CA GLU A 60 -25.49 18.02 -9.11
C GLU A 60 -24.79 17.29 -7.95
N ILE A 61 -23.54 16.85 -8.14
CA ILE A 61 -22.75 16.22 -7.09
C ILE A 61 -22.06 17.31 -6.26
N PRO A 62 -22.21 17.30 -4.92
CA PRO A 62 -21.44 18.17 -4.04
C PRO A 62 -19.92 18.11 -4.33
N PRO A 63 -19.20 19.25 -4.34
CA PRO A 63 -17.80 19.30 -4.76
C PRO A 63 -16.85 18.35 -4.00
N ASP A 64 -17.12 18.15 -2.71
CA ASP A 64 -16.39 17.21 -1.84
C ASP A 64 -16.58 15.77 -2.31
N ARG A 65 -17.81 15.36 -2.62
CA ARG A 65 -18.12 14.02 -3.14
C ARG A 65 -17.56 13.82 -4.54
N LEU A 66 -17.62 14.84 -5.39
CA LEU A 66 -17.06 14.79 -6.74
C LEU A 66 -15.54 14.59 -6.70
N ALA A 67 -14.86 15.32 -5.80
CA ALA A 67 -13.43 15.16 -5.59
C ALA A 67 -13.07 13.76 -5.07
N MET A 68 -13.83 13.21 -4.13
CA MET A 68 -13.62 11.84 -3.62
C MET A 68 -13.83 10.79 -4.72
N ALA A 69 -14.89 10.91 -5.51
CA ALA A 69 -15.17 10.00 -6.62
C ALA A 69 -14.06 10.03 -7.68
N ASN A 70 -13.62 11.22 -8.08
CA ASN A 70 -12.52 11.39 -9.03
C ASN A 70 -11.19 10.85 -8.50
N ALA A 71 -10.90 11.03 -7.21
CA ALA A 71 -9.71 10.46 -6.58
C ALA A 71 -9.75 8.92 -6.58
N LEU A 72 -10.90 8.33 -6.21
CA LEU A 72 -11.11 6.89 -6.20
C LEU A 72 -10.98 6.29 -7.61
N ASN A 73 -11.62 6.90 -8.62
CA ASN A 73 -11.57 6.45 -10.01
C ASN A 73 -10.13 6.39 -10.53
N LYS A 74 -9.33 7.42 -10.25
CA LYS A 74 -7.91 7.47 -10.64
C LYS A 74 -7.09 6.37 -9.96
N ALA A 75 -7.29 6.16 -8.66
CA ALA A 75 -6.61 5.10 -7.93
C ALA A 75 -6.97 3.71 -8.47
N MET A 76 -8.26 3.46 -8.71
CA MET A 76 -8.77 2.20 -9.23
C MET A 76 -8.28 1.90 -10.65
N ALA A 77 -8.23 2.91 -11.53
CA ALA A 77 -7.75 2.74 -12.89
C ALA A 77 -6.26 2.36 -12.97
N VAL A 78 -5.45 2.78 -12.00
CA VAL A 78 -4.07 2.29 -11.85
C VAL A 78 -4.08 0.90 -11.23
N ALA A 79 -4.95 0.66 -10.25
CA ALA A 79 -4.95 -0.60 -9.53
C ALA A 79 -5.37 -1.82 -10.35
N THR A 80 -6.28 -1.64 -11.31
CA THR A 80 -6.66 -2.70 -12.26
C THR A 80 -5.51 -3.08 -13.20
N LYS A 81 -4.55 -2.18 -13.43
CA LYS A 81 -3.41 -2.40 -14.34
C LYS A 81 -2.18 -2.96 -13.64
N ILE A 82 -2.12 -2.90 -12.29
CA ILE A 82 -0.94 -3.26 -11.50
C ILE A 82 -1.28 -4.39 -10.53
N PRO A 83 -0.93 -5.65 -10.84
CA PRO A 83 -1.11 -6.73 -9.88
C PRO A 83 -0.25 -6.47 -8.63
N ARG A 84 -0.92 -6.34 -7.47
CA ARG A 84 -0.37 -6.08 -6.11
C ARG A 84 -0.09 -4.62 -5.71
N CYS A 85 -0.70 -3.61 -6.32
CA CYS A 85 -0.76 -2.30 -5.67
C CYS A 85 -1.86 -2.28 -4.59
N PHE A 86 -1.66 -1.50 -3.53
CA PHE A 86 -2.57 -1.44 -2.39
C PHE A 86 -3.95 -0.91 -2.82
N SER A 87 -4.94 -1.78 -3.01
CA SER A 87 -6.35 -1.41 -2.97
C SER A 87 -6.91 -1.86 -1.63
N ASN A 88 -7.45 -0.91 -0.87
CA ASN A 88 -8.08 -1.20 0.40
C ASN A 88 -9.38 -1.97 0.12
N ARG A 89 -9.31 -3.30 0.05
CA ARG A 89 -10.51 -4.15 0.09
C ARG A 89 -11.03 -4.13 1.52
N GLY A 90 -11.96 -3.21 1.77
CA GLY A 90 -12.95 -3.35 2.86
C GLY A 90 -14.01 -4.35 2.45
#